data_AF-A0A7J4S982-F1
#
_entry.id   AF-A0A7J4S982-F1
#
_cell.length_a   1.000
_cell.length_b   1.000
_cell.length_c   1.000
_cell.angle_alpha   90.00
_cell.angle_beta   90.00
_cell.angle_gamma   90.00
#
_symmetry.space_group_name_H-M   'P 1'
#
loop_
_entity.id
_entity.type
_entity.pdbx_description
1 polymer ?
#
loop_
_entity_poly.entity_id
_entity_poly.type
_entity_poly.pdbx_seq_one_letter_code
_entity_poly.pdbx_strand_id
1 'polypeptide(L)'
;MSEIRHVEPFADGFISALGPEIIIFVGLILLIIVPNLGKGTVRIPGTQSRVMWLFGGNRFRITSNPKLPAWITTLTLSAAFVQTMLSFQDGVDRTAIVTESGKQLMLVNGFSRVFVLIFLGA
;
A
#
# COMPACT_ATOMS: atom_id res chain seq x y z
N MET A 1 19.73 -12.19 -23.02
CA MET A 1 18.75 -13.05 -22.32
C MET A 1 18.62 -12.47 -20.92
N SER A 2 17.48 -11.87 -20.56
CA SER A 2 17.31 -11.25 -19.24
C SER A 2 17.31 -12.34 -18.17
N GLU A 3 18.26 -12.27 -17.24
CA GLU A 3 18.37 -13.19 -16.11
C GLU A 3 17.12 -13.10 -15.24
N ILE A 4 16.58 -14.26 -14.84
CA ILE A 4 15.48 -14.31 -13.88
C ILE A 4 16.10 -14.11 -12.51
N ARG A 5 15.81 -12.97 -11.88
CA ARG A 5 16.28 -12.68 -10.52
C ARG A 5 15.38 -13.41 -9.53
N HIS A 6 15.95 -14.39 -8.83
CA HIS A 6 15.26 -15.11 -7.76
C HIS A 6 15.35 -14.31 -6.46
N VAL A 7 14.20 -14.08 -5.84
CA VAL A 7 14.09 -13.36 -4.57
C VAL A 7 13.26 -14.21 -3.62
N GLU A 8 13.74 -14.38 -2.38
CA GLU A 8 12.97 -15.08 -1.35
C GLU A 8 11.91 -14.15 -0.72
N PRO A 9 10.80 -14.68 -0.20
CA PRO A 9 9.82 -13.89 0.54
C PRO A 9 10.48 -13.14 1.70
N PHE A 10 10.18 -11.85 1.84
CA PHE A 10 10.74 -10.96 2.88
C PHE A 10 12.26 -10.71 2.82
N ALA A 11 12.95 -11.18 1.77
CA ALA A 11 14.36 -10.89 1.55
C ALA A 11 14.58 -9.52 0.87
N ASP A 12 15.84 -9.11 0.80
CA ASP A 12 16.23 -7.87 0.11
C ASP A 12 15.81 -7.89 -1.36
N GLY A 13 15.04 -6.88 -1.76
CA GLY A 13 14.46 -6.77 -3.09
C GLY A 13 13.01 -7.24 -3.21
N PHE A 14 12.43 -7.92 -2.21
CA PHE A 14 11.01 -8.32 -2.22
C PHE A 14 10.07 -7.10 -2.25
N ILE A 15 10.32 -6.13 -1.37
CA ILE A 15 9.55 -4.88 -1.29
C ILE A 15 9.73 -4.06 -2.58
N SER A 16 10.96 -4.03 -3.12
CA SER A 16 11.26 -3.34 -4.38
C SER A 16 10.53 -3.99 -5.56
N ALA A 17 10.45 -5.32 -5.58
CA ALA A 17 9.72 -6.07 -6.61
C ALA A 17 8.21 -5.84 -6.54
N LEU A 18 7.64 -5.53 -5.37
CA LEU A 18 6.21 -5.26 -5.19
C LEU A 18 5.89 -3.76 -4.99
N GLY A 19 6.78 -2.86 -5.43
CA GLY A 19 6.69 -1.42 -5.13
C GLY A 19 5.29 -0.81 -5.39
N PRO A 20 4.78 -0.83 -6.64
CA PRO A 20 3.45 -0.30 -6.95
C PRO A 20 2.32 -0.93 -6.13
N GLU A 21 2.35 -2.25 -5.95
CA GLU A 21 1.33 -3.01 -5.22
C GLU A 21 1.30 -2.62 -3.75
N ILE A 22 2.47 -2.45 -3.12
CA ILE A 22 2.60 -2.02 -1.73
C ILE A 22 2.13 -0.57 -1.56
N ILE A 23 2.41 0.32 -2.51
CA ILE A 23 1.92 1.71 -2.46
C ILE A 23 0.39 1.73 -2.43
N ILE A 24 -0.27 0.97 -3.30
CA ILE A 24 -1.74 0.88 -3.33
C ILE A 24 -2.27 0.30 -2.01
N PHE A 25 -1.64 -0.76 -1.51
CA PHE A 25 -2.03 -1.40 -0.25
C PHE A 25 -1.91 -0.45 0.95
N VAL A 26 -0.80 0.30 1.05
CA VAL A 26 -0.61 1.30 2.10
C VAL A 26 -1.64 2.42 1.97
N GLY A 27 -1.91 2.91 0.76
CA GLY A 27 -2.93 3.94 0.55
C GLY A 27 -4.33 3.48 0.94
N LEU A 28 -4.69 2.21 0.69
CA LEU A 28 -5.94 1.62 1.16
C LEU A 28 -6.03 1.62 2.70
N ILE A 29 -4.96 1.20 3.38
CA ILE A 29 -4.90 1.26 4.85
C ILE A 29 -5.06 2.70 5.34
N LEU A 30 -4.41 3.65 4.66
CA LEU A 30 -4.44 5.07 4.99
C LEU A 30 -5.86 5.65 4.83
N LEU A 31 -6.62 5.20 3.82
CA LEU A 31 -8.03 5.54 3.62
C LEU A 31 -8.95 5.00 4.72
N ILE A 32 -8.59 3.91 5.39
CA ILE A 32 -9.37 3.37 6.51
C ILE A 32 -9.01 4.11 7.80
N ILE A 33 -7.72 4.30 8.05
CA ILE A 33 -7.23 4.86 9.31
C ILE A 33 -7.49 6.37 9.38
N VAL A 34 -6.95 7.14 8.43
CA VAL A 34 -6.88 8.61 8.53
C VAL A 34 -8.24 9.29 8.67
N PRO A 35 -9.27 9.01 7.84
CA PRO A 35 -10.57 9.66 8.01
C PRO A 35 -11.32 9.17 9.26
N ASN A 36 -10.92 8.04 9.84
CA ASN A 36 -11.54 7.48 11.04
C ASN A 36 -10.87 7.93 12.35
N LEU A 37 -9.74 8.65 12.28
CA LEU A 37 -9.06 9.19 13.45
C LEU A 37 -9.86 10.34 14.08
N GLY A 38 -10.08 10.24 15.39
CA GLY A 38 -10.82 11.24 16.17
C GLY A 38 -10.57 11.10 17.67
N LYS A 39 -11.21 12.00 18.44
CA LYS A 39 -11.19 12.00 19.91
C LYS A 39 -12.27 11.08 20.45
N GLY A 40 -12.20 9.80 20.11
CA GLY A 40 -13.07 8.79 20.70
C GLY A 40 -12.64 8.55 22.14
N THR A 41 -13.61 8.28 23.01
CA THR A 41 -13.33 7.85 24.38
C THR A 41 -14.20 6.65 24.69
N VAL A 42 -13.59 5.55 25.10
CA VAL A 42 -14.30 4.37 25.60
C VAL A 42 -14.31 4.41 27.11
N ARG A 43 -15.47 4.11 27.70
CA ARG A 43 -15.60 3.97 29.15
C ARG A 43 -15.19 2.56 29.53
N ILE A 44 -14.36 2.43 30.55
CA ILE A 44 -14.11 1.11 31.16
C ILE A 44 -15.35 0.77 31.99
N PRO A 45 -16.02 -0.37 31.73
CA PRO A 45 -17.20 -0.76 32.50
C PRO A 45 -16.86 -0.84 33.99
N GLY A 46 -17.66 -0.19 34.84
CA GLY A 46 -17.46 -0.15 36.29
C GLY A 46 -16.62 1.01 36.83
N THR A 47 -16.11 1.92 35.99
CA THR A 47 -15.42 3.15 36.44
C THR A 47 -15.85 4.39 35.65
N GLN A 48 -15.69 5.59 36.24
CA GLN A 48 -15.92 6.87 35.54
C GLN A 48 -14.74 7.27 34.62
N SER A 49 -13.65 6.51 34.64
CA SER A 49 -12.46 6.78 33.82
C SER A 49 -12.75 6.53 32.33
N ARG A 50 -12.45 7.55 31.51
CA ARG A 50 -12.55 7.50 30.06
C ARG A 50 -11.17 7.27 29.47
N VAL A 51 -10.98 6.14 28.78
CA VAL A 51 -9.76 5.86 28.02
C VAL A 51 -9.92 6.41 26.61
N MET A 52 -8.87 7.04 26.09
CA MET A 52 -8.88 7.59 24.74
C MET A 52 -8.83 6.45 23.72
N TRP A 53 -9.86 6.37 22.89
CA TRP A 53 -9.98 5.45 21.76
C TRP A 53 -9.86 6.29 20.50
N LEU A 54 -8.64 6.39 19.93
CA LEU A 54 -8.27 7.29 18.83
C LEU A 54 -9.10 7.15 17.54
N PHE A 55 -10.02 6.18 17.48
CA PHE A 55 -10.95 5.97 16.38
C PHE A 55 -12.35 6.46 16.74
N GLY A 56 -12.94 7.32 15.92
CA GLY A 56 -14.29 7.86 16.14
C GLY A 56 -14.35 9.03 17.13
N GLY A 57 -15.57 9.38 17.59
CA GLY A 57 -15.82 10.59 18.38
C GLY A 57 -15.75 11.88 17.55
N ASN A 58 -15.30 12.98 18.15
CA ASN A 58 -15.10 14.24 17.42
C ASN A 58 -13.83 14.16 16.58
N ARG A 59 -13.97 14.33 15.26
CA ARG A 59 -12.84 14.35 14.31
C ARG A 59 -11.85 15.46 14.70
N PHE A 60 -10.56 15.20 14.49
CA PHE A 60 -9.54 16.24 14.62
C PHE A 60 -9.72 17.29 13.52
N ARG A 61 -9.28 18.54 13.72
CA ARG A 61 -9.37 19.61 12.70
C ARG A 61 -8.67 19.23 11.39
N ILE A 62 -7.64 18.38 11.48
CA ILE A 62 -6.91 17.85 10.33
C ILE A 62 -7.69 16.75 9.62
N THR A 63 -8.48 15.92 10.34
CA THR A 63 -9.25 14.80 9.79
C THR A 63 -10.71 15.16 9.48
N SER A 64 -11.13 16.38 9.79
CA SER A 64 -12.49 16.87 9.59
C SER A 64 -12.75 17.36 8.16
N ASN A 65 -11.72 17.57 7.34
CA ASN A 65 -11.91 18.03 5.96
C ASN A 65 -12.55 16.90 5.12
N PRO A 66 -13.74 17.11 4.54
CA PRO A 66 -14.45 16.09 3.78
C PRO A 66 -13.70 15.64 2.51
N LYS A 67 -12.71 16.41 2.04
CA LYS A 67 -11.91 16.10 0.85
C LYS A 67 -10.68 15.22 1.13
N LEU A 68 -10.36 14.91 2.38
CA LEU A 68 -9.16 14.14 2.72
C LEU A 68 -9.09 12.76 2.08
N PRO A 69 -10.17 11.95 2.06
CA PRO A 69 -10.12 10.65 1.39
C PRO A 69 -9.76 10.82 -0.10
N ALA A 70 -10.36 11.81 -0.77
CA ALA A 70 -10.05 12.10 -2.17
C ALA A 70 -8.57 12.46 -2.38
N TRP A 71 -8.00 13.29 -1.49
CA TRP A 71 -6.58 13.68 -1.58
C TRP A 71 -5.64 12.49 -1.36
N ILE A 72 -5.96 11.61 -0.40
CA ILE A 72 -5.20 10.39 -0.14
C ILE A 72 -5.23 9.48 -1.37
N THR A 73 -6.41 9.29 -1.97
CA THR A 73 -6.56 8.49 -3.19
C THR A 73 -5.76 9.06 -4.35
N THR A 74 -5.88 10.36 -4.63
CA THR A 74 -5.12 11.01 -5.70
C THR A 74 -3.61 10.85 -5.48
N LEU A 75 -3.12 11.12 -4.27
CA LEU A 75 -1.69 10.98 -3.95
C LEU A 75 -1.22 9.53 -4.14
N THR A 76 -1.99 8.56 -3.65
CA THR A 76 -1.65 7.14 -3.73
C THR A 76 -1.61 6.65 -5.17
N LEU A 77 -2.64 6.95 -5.96
CA LEU A 77 -2.73 6.54 -7.36
C LEU A 77 -1.62 7.20 -8.19
N SER A 78 -1.38 8.50 -7.99
CA SER A 78 -0.28 9.21 -8.66
C SER A 78 1.08 8.63 -8.29
N ALA A 79 1.33 8.32 -7.01
CA ALA A 79 2.58 7.70 -6.57
C ALA A 79 2.77 6.30 -7.17
N ALA A 80 1.73 5.46 -7.14
CA ALA A 80 1.77 4.13 -7.74
C ALA A 80 2.01 4.19 -9.26
N PHE A 81 1.40 5.17 -9.94
CA PHE A 81 1.58 5.39 -11.37
C PHE A 81 3.03 5.78 -11.71
N VAL A 82 3.58 6.77 -10.99
CA VAL A 82 4.97 7.19 -11.16
C VAL A 82 5.93 6.04 -10.87
N GLN A 83 5.70 5.28 -9.79
CA GLN A 83 6.54 4.12 -9.46
C GLN A 83 6.50 3.05 -10.56
N THR A 84 5.31 2.79 -11.12
CA THR A 84 5.15 1.82 -12.20
C THR A 84 5.88 2.29 -13.47
N MET A 85 5.82 3.59 -13.78
CA MET A 85 6.58 4.18 -14.89
C MET A 85 8.11 4.08 -14.69
N LEU A 86 8.60 4.37 -13.48
CA LEU A 86 10.02 4.22 -13.16
C LEU A 86 10.48 2.75 -13.25
N SER A 87 9.63 1.81 -12.86
CA SER A 87 9.90 0.37 -13.00
C SER A 87 10.11 -0.10 -14.45
N PHE A 88 9.68 0.67 -15.46
CA PHE A 88 9.99 0.37 -16.87
C PHE A 88 11.35 0.91 -17.31
N GLN A 89 11.89 1.93 -16.63
CA GLN A 89 13.19 2.54 -16.96
C GLN A 89 14.36 1.63 -16.55
N ASP A 90 14.22 0.90 -15.43
CA ASP A 90 15.24 -0.03 -14.94
C ASP A 90 15.33 -1.34 -15.75
N GLY A 91 14.57 -1.46 -16.84
CA GLY A 91 14.49 -2.66 -17.66
C GLY A 91 13.43 -3.65 -17.16
N VAL A 92 12.97 -4.53 -18.05
CA VAL A 92 11.95 -5.55 -17.71
C VAL A 92 12.62 -6.70 -16.95
N ASP A 93 13.04 -6.43 -15.71
CA ASP A 93 13.61 -7.43 -14.82
C ASP A 93 12.51 -8.42 -14.42
N ARG A 94 12.77 -9.70 -14.72
CA ARG A 94 11.87 -10.81 -14.36
C ARG A 94 12.24 -11.24 -12.96
N THR A 95 11.54 -10.73 -11.96
CA THR A 95 11.75 -11.12 -10.57
C THR A 95 10.79 -12.25 -10.22
N ALA A 96 11.34 -13.43 -9.95
CA ALA A 96 10.60 -14.59 -9.50
C ALA A 96 10.73 -14.73 -7.99
N ILE A 97 9.60 -14.68 -7.28
CA ILE A 97 9.55 -14.92 -5.84
C ILE A 97 9.47 -16.42 -5.63
N VAL A 98 10.50 -17.01 -5.02
CA VAL A 98 10.67 -18.46 -4.88
C VAL A 98 10.84 -18.81 -3.41
N THR A 99 10.13 -19.83 -2.93
CA THR A 99 10.31 -20.40 -1.59
C THR A 99 11.63 -21.17 -1.52
N GLU A 100 12.22 -21.31 -0.33
CA GLU A 100 13.40 -22.16 -0.06
C GLU A 100 13.28 -23.58 -0.68
N SER A 101 12.06 -24.12 -0.78
CA SER A 101 11.76 -25.42 -1.41
C SER A 101 11.78 -25.40 -2.95
N GLY A 102 12.19 -24.30 -3.59
CA GLY A 102 12.26 -24.13 -5.05
C GLY A 102 10.90 -23.89 -5.73
N LYS A 103 9.82 -23.72 -4.97
CA LYS A 103 8.49 -23.43 -5.55
C LYS A 103 8.36 -21.94 -5.87
N GLN A 104 8.08 -21.64 -7.13
CA GLN A 104 7.78 -20.28 -7.57
C GLN A 104 6.38 -19.88 -7.10
N LEU A 105 6.31 -18.84 -6.27
CA LEU A 105 5.05 -18.32 -5.75
C LEU A 105 4.47 -17.24 -6.66
N MET A 106 5.33 -16.32 -7.12
CA MET A 106 4.90 -15.13 -7.85
C MET A 106 5.96 -14.74 -8.87
N LEU A 107 5.52 -14.18 -9.99
CA LEU A 107 6.42 -13.69 -11.03
C LEU A 107 6.03 -12.26 -11.38
N VAL A 108 6.93 -11.33 -11.09
CA VAL A 108 6.79 -9.93 -11.47
C VAL A 108 7.60 -9.73 -12.75
N ASN A 109 6.92 -9.24 -13.78
CA ASN A 109 7.49 -9.01 -15.11
C ASN A 109 6.83 -7.79 -15.76
N GLY A 110 7.26 -7.44 -16.96
CA GLY A 110 6.72 -6.30 -17.70
C GLY A 110 5.23 -6.44 -18.01
N PHE A 111 4.72 -7.66 -18.20
CA PHE A 111 3.29 -7.90 -18.39
C PHE A 111 2.48 -7.55 -17.14
N SER A 112 2.93 -8.00 -15.96
CA SER A 112 2.33 -7.63 -14.68
C SER A 112 2.35 -6.10 -14.47
N ARG A 113 3.44 -5.42 -14.83
CA ARG A 113 3.53 -3.95 -14.76
C ARG A 113 2.56 -3.24 -15.71
N VAL A 114 2.36 -3.76 -16.91
CA VAL A 114 1.36 -3.22 -17.85
C VAL A 114 -0.06 -3.38 -17.29
N PHE A 115 -0.38 -4.51 -16.66
CA PHE A 115 -1.67 -4.70 -15.99
C PHE A 115 -1.91 -3.68 -14.88
N VAL A 116 -0.88 -3.39 -14.08
CA VAL A 116 -0.95 -2.36 -13.04
C VAL A 116 -1.20 -0.98 -13.65
N LEU A 117 -0.54 -0.62 -14.76
CA LEU A 117 -0.79 0.64 -15.46
C LEU A 117 -2.23 0.76 -15.97
N ILE A 118 -2.77 -0.31 -16.57
CA ILE A 118 -4.15 -0.33 -17.05
C ILE A 118 -5.11 -0.14 -15.89
N PHE A 119 -4.88 -0.82 -14.75
CA PHE A 119 -5.73 -0.70 -13.58
C PHE A 119 -5.66 0.68 -12.91
N LEU A 120 -4.50 1.33 -12.94
CA LEU A 120 -4.34 2.68 -12.41
C LEU A 120 -4.94 3.76 -13.33
N GLY A 121 -5.02 3.50 -14.64
CA GLY A 121 -5.52 4.44 -15.65
C GLY A 121 -6.99 4.27 -16.04
N ALA A 122 -7.63 3.16 -15.65
CA ALA A 122 -9.05 2.87 -15.88
C ALA A 122 -9.96 3.52 -14.83
#